data_AF-A0A6L9QE67-F1
#
_entry.id   AF-A0A6L9QE67-F1
#
_cell.length_a   1.000
_cell.length_b   1.000
_cell.length_c   1.000
_cell.angle_alpha   90.00
_cell.angle_beta   90.00
_cell.angle_gamma   90.00
#
_symmetry.space_group_name_H-M   'P 1'
#
loop_
_entity.id
_entity.type
_entity.pdbx_description
1 polymer ?
#
loop_
_entity_poly.entity_id
_entity_poly.type
_entity_poly.pdbx_seq_one_letter_code
_entity_poly.pdbx_strand_id
1 'polypeptide(L)'
;ASAQRTGPVPDGRGGARGPSPAAAGRTSLSFTEEMKGFVTYGEGDARIGELAEGRRPLSFRLTITADDTDRFLADPGHEAKAEGWVDAGGHGGRCPVERGTFNLFVADGAQDRRLMKYRLFYTDGEDRRRTLSGHKNVLHGPPTRIWPDTSTLYVRLLDGHVGEDEEDGADVVAAGVLHIQLTDFARQLTTFRTSGPDGAGKLLDFGRFFAGELWEVYGPDPG
;
A
#
# COMPACT_ATOMS: atom_id res chain seq x y z
N ALA A 1 -12.05 -3.49 72.83
CA ALA A 1 -12.54 -3.92 71.50
C ALA A 1 -12.59 -2.67 70.63
N SER A 2 -11.79 -2.54 69.55
CA SER A 2 -12.15 -2.92 68.15
C SER A 2 -13.14 -1.90 67.54
N ALA A 3 -13.15 -1.41 66.29
CA ALA A 3 -12.31 -1.39 65.07
C ALA A 3 -13.02 -0.41 64.08
N GLN A 4 -12.45 0.28 63.07
CA GLN A 4 -11.11 0.47 62.50
C GLN A 4 -11.04 1.89 61.85
N ARG A 5 -9.91 2.62 61.90
CA ARG A 5 -8.97 2.97 60.79
C ARG A 5 -9.56 3.49 59.45
N THR A 6 -8.96 4.59 58.99
CA THR A 6 -9.15 5.34 57.73
C THR A 6 -8.67 4.62 56.46
N GLY A 7 -9.22 5.02 55.31
CA GLY A 7 -8.67 4.73 53.98
C GLY A 7 -9.03 5.86 52.97
N PRO A 8 -8.07 6.41 52.21
CA PRO A 8 -8.33 7.39 51.16
C PRO A 8 -8.69 6.73 49.82
N VAL A 9 -9.44 7.46 48.98
CA VAL A 9 -9.77 7.06 47.59
C VAL A 9 -8.55 7.33 46.68
N PRO A 10 -8.11 6.37 45.84
CA PRO A 10 -6.99 6.59 44.92
C PRO A 10 -7.40 7.20 43.58
N ASP A 11 -6.53 8.04 43.01
CA ASP A 11 -6.69 8.64 41.69
C ASP A 11 -6.77 7.60 40.55
N GLY A 12 -7.79 7.76 39.70
CA GLY A 12 -7.89 7.04 38.43
C GLY A 12 -6.92 7.59 37.38
N ARG A 13 -5.66 7.14 37.41
CA ARG A 13 -4.71 7.41 36.31
C ARG A 13 -5.20 6.76 35.03
N GLY A 14 -5.53 7.57 34.04
CA GLY A 14 -5.84 7.10 32.69
C GLY A 14 -4.65 6.34 32.09
N GLY A 15 -4.81 5.04 31.90
CA GLY A 15 -3.82 4.22 31.22
C GLY A 15 -3.69 4.63 29.77
N ALA A 16 -2.53 5.17 29.39
CA ALA A 16 -2.18 5.33 27.98
C ALA A 16 -2.26 3.95 27.30
N ARG A 17 -3.04 3.84 26.22
CA ARG A 17 -3.02 2.65 25.37
C ARG A 17 -1.65 2.57 24.69
N GLY A 18 -0.75 1.77 25.25
CA GLY A 18 0.42 1.30 24.54
C GLY A 18 0.00 0.53 23.28
N PRO A 19 0.91 0.32 22.31
CA PRO A 19 0.62 -0.49 21.13
C PRO A 19 0.12 -1.86 21.58
N SER A 20 -0.95 -2.33 20.93
CA SER A 20 -1.54 -3.63 21.23
C SER A 20 -0.47 -4.71 21.12
N PRO A 21 -0.37 -5.67 22.05
CA PRO A 21 0.59 -6.76 21.92
C PRO A 21 0.32 -7.50 20.61
N ALA A 22 1.34 -7.55 19.75
CA ALA A 22 1.29 -8.34 18.52
C ALA A 22 0.79 -9.75 18.87
N ALA A 23 -0.27 -10.19 18.22
CA ALA A 23 -1.03 -11.36 18.66
C ALA A 23 -0.11 -12.58 18.78
N ALA A 24 0.10 -13.02 20.01
CA ALA A 24 1.18 -13.95 20.36
C ALA A 24 1.05 -15.27 19.58
N GLY A 25 1.94 -15.47 18.61
CA GLY A 25 1.92 -16.61 17.69
C GLY A 25 1.91 -16.25 16.20
N ARG A 26 1.62 -15.00 15.83
CA ARG A 26 1.67 -14.51 14.45
C ARG A 26 3.01 -13.85 14.12
N THR A 27 3.31 -13.84 12.82
CA THR A 27 4.51 -13.21 12.26
C THR A 27 4.10 -12.20 11.22
N SER A 28 4.36 -10.93 11.48
CA SER A 28 4.13 -9.88 10.49
C SER A 28 5.28 -9.78 9.51
N LEU A 29 4.99 -9.32 8.30
CA LEU A 29 5.93 -8.98 7.26
C LEU A 29 5.71 -7.52 6.85
N SER A 30 6.77 -6.72 6.77
CA SER A 30 6.67 -5.35 6.28
C SER A 30 7.85 -4.92 5.41
N PHE A 31 7.59 -3.99 4.49
CA PHE A 31 8.58 -3.35 3.62
C PHE A 31 8.22 -1.87 3.41
N THR A 32 9.17 -1.06 2.94
CA THR A 32 8.94 0.36 2.65
C THR A 32 9.14 0.65 1.16
N GLU A 33 8.17 1.33 0.56
CA GLU A 33 8.18 1.79 -0.83
C GLU A 33 8.09 3.33 -0.89
N GLU A 34 8.79 3.94 -1.84
CA GLU A 34 8.68 5.37 -2.18
C GLU A 34 8.50 5.49 -3.69
N MET A 35 7.42 6.15 -4.13
CA MET A 35 7.13 6.37 -5.56
C MET A 35 6.99 7.85 -5.86
N LYS A 36 7.44 8.27 -7.04
CA LYS A 36 7.47 9.67 -7.51
C LYS A 36 7.09 9.76 -8.97
N GLY A 37 6.40 10.82 -9.34
CA GLY A 37 5.97 11.07 -10.71
C GLY A 37 5.08 12.29 -10.75
N PHE A 38 4.08 12.26 -11.64
CA PHE A 38 3.25 13.43 -11.90
C PHE A 38 1.78 13.06 -12.03
N VAL A 39 0.91 14.03 -11.78
CA VAL A 39 -0.52 13.99 -12.10
C VAL A 39 -0.95 15.31 -12.73
N THR A 40 -2.00 15.26 -13.56
CA THR A 40 -2.62 16.45 -14.15
C THR A 40 -4.05 16.58 -13.63
N TYR A 41 -4.39 17.77 -13.15
CA TYR A 41 -5.71 18.08 -12.60
C TYR A 41 -6.74 18.26 -13.72
N GLY A 42 -7.94 17.71 -13.53
CA GLY A 42 -8.99 17.66 -14.55
C GLY A 42 -8.87 16.46 -15.52
N GLU A 43 -7.80 15.67 -15.43
CA GLU A 43 -7.63 14.45 -16.22
C GLU A 43 -8.12 13.20 -15.48
N GLY A 44 -8.87 12.35 -16.16
CA GLY A 44 -9.40 11.09 -15.61
C GLY A 44 -8.60 9.82 -15.98
N ASP A 45 -7.75 9.90 -17.00
CA ASP A 45 -6.88 8.81 -17.45
C ASP A 45 -5.42 9.06 -17.09
N ALA A 46 -4.79 8.03 -16.52
CA ALA A 46 -3.42 8.11 -16.02
C ALA A 46 -2.37 8.31 -17.12
N ARG A 47 -2.57 7.76 -18.33
CA ARG A 47 -1.63 7.88 -19.45
C ARG A 47 -1.77 9.23 -20.15
N ILE A 48 -2.99 9.78 -20.24
CA ILE A 48 -3.21 11.16 -20.69
C ILE A 48 -2.59 12.13 -19.69
N GLY A 49 -2.88 11.97 -18.40
CA GLY A 49 -2.36 12.83 -17.34
C GLY A 49 -0.83 12.88 -17.24
N GLU A 50 -0.14 11.78 -17.55
CA GLU A 50 1.34 11.71 -17.61
C GLU A 50 1.96 12.45 -18.81
N LEU A 51 1.19 12.68 -19.88
CA LEU A 51 1.65 13.35 -21.12
C LEU A 51 1.16 14.80 -21.25
N ALA A 52 0.17 15.20 -20.46
CA ALA A 52 -0.44 16.52 -20.53
C ALA A 52 0.49 17.67 -20.10
N GLU A 53 0.12 18.89 -20.51
CA GLU A 53 0.72 20.12 -19.99
C GLU A 53 0.19 20.44 -18.58
N GLY A 54 0.94 21.21 -17.79
CA GLY A 54 0.51 21.59 -16.43
C GLY A 54 0.68 20.53 -15.34
N ARG A 55 1.32 19.39 -15.66
CA ARG A 55 1.69 18.31 -14.72
C ARG A 55 2.24 18.80 -13.39
N ARG A 56 1.71 18.24 -12.30
CA ARG A 56 2.06 18.54 -10.91
C ARG A 56 2.76 17.34 -10.29
N PRO A 57 3.87 17.54 -9.55
CA PRO A 57 4.57 16.42 -8.95
C PRO A 57 3.70 15.75 -7.88
N LEU A 58 3.68 14.43 -7.86
CA LEU A 58 3.04 13.62 -6.84
C LEU A 58 4.06 12.59 -6.34
N SER A 59 4.05 12.33 -5.05
CA SER A 59 4.84 11.25 -4.46
C SER A 59 4.17 10.66 -3.22
N PHE A 60 4.58 9.47 -2.84
CA PHE A 60 4.28 8.91 -1.53
C PHE A 60 5.48 8.16 -0.98
N ARG A 61 5.50 7.97 0.34
CA ARG A 61 6.29 6.90 0.97
C ARG A 61 5.39 6.12 1.92
N LEU A 62 5.32 4.81 1.70
CA LEU A 62 4.49 3.87 2.44
C LEU A 62 5.35 2.78 3.08
N THR A 63 5.00 2.40 4.29
CA THR A 63 5.33 1.10 4.85
C THR A 63 4.11 0.20 4.67
N ILE A 64 4.28 -0.88 3.93
CA ILE A 64 3.25 -1.92 3.75
C ILE A 64 3.48 -2.97 4.82
N THR A 65 2.44 -3.39 5.53
CA THR A 65 2.50 -4.40 6.60
C THR A 65 1.38 -5.43 6.46
N ALA A 66 1.77 -6.70 6.31
CA ALA A 66 0.90 -7.84 6.55
C ALA A 66 1.06 -8.26 8.03
N ASP A 67 0.03 -8.08 8.85
CA ASP A 67 0.07 -8.40 10.30
C ASP A 67 0.16 -9.91 10.59
N ASP A 68 -0.24 -10.74 9.62
CA ASP A 68 -0.20 -12.20 9.65
C ASP A 68 0.23 -12.71 8.28
N THR A 69 1.50 -13.11 8.16
CA THR A 69 2.09 -13.53 6.87
C THR A 69 1.39 -14.77 6.32
N ASP A 70 1.00 -15.72 7.19
CA ASP A 70 0.36 -16.96 6.75
C ASP A 70 -1.04 -16.69 6.20
N ARG A 71 -1.82 -15.84 6.89
CA ARG A 71 -3.11 -15.39 6.37
C ARG A 71 -2.94 -14.60 5.07
N PHE A 72 -1.98 -13.69 5.00
CA PHE A 72 -1.72 -12.87 3.81
C PHE A 72 -1.41 -13.71 2.57
N LEU A 73 -0.65 -14.79 2.72
CA LEU A 73 -0.31 -15.71 1.62
C LEU A 73 -1.46 -16.66 1.24
N ALA A 74 -2.40 -16.92 2.14
CA ALA A 74 -3.54 -17.82 1.91
C ALA A 74 -4.83 -17.11 1.44
N ASP A 75 -4.94 -15.81 1.65
CA ASP A 75 -6.10 -14.99 1.26
C ASP A 75 -5.95 -14.52 -0.20
N PRO A 76 -6.85 -14.86 -1.14
CA PRO A 76 -6.73 -14.46 -2.55
C PRO A 76 -6.75 -12.95 -2.80
N GLY A 77 -7.19 -12.15 -1.82
CA GLY A 77 -7.12 -10.69 -1.88
C GLY A 77 -5.73 -10.13 -1.54
N HIS A 78 -4.86 -10.95 -0.93
CA HIS A 78 -3.51 -10.61 -0.46
C HIS A 78 -3.42 -9.19 0.13
N GLU A 79 -4.35 -8.85 1.03
CA GLU A 79 -4.49 -7.49 1.57
C GLU A 79 -3.50 -7.25 2.71
N ALA A 80 -2.76 -6.15 2.60
CA ALA A 80 -1.89 -5.61 3.62
C ALA A 80 -2.25 -4.14 3.92
N LYS A 81 -1.90 -3.69 5.12
CA LYS A 81 -2.10 -2.31 5.57
C LYS A 81 -1.01 -1.42 4.95
N ALA A 82 -1.39 -0.26 4.43
CA ALA A 82 -0.47 0.76 3.92
C ALA A 82 -0.46 2.00 4.83
N GLU A 83 0.70 2.35 5.38
CA GLU A 83 0.86 3.49 6.30
C GLU A 83 1.99 4.42 5.85
N GLY A 84 1.78 5.73 5.90
CA GLY A 84 2.80 6.67 5.48
C GLY A 84 2.24 8.05 5.15
N TRP A 85 2.71 8.63 4.05
CA TRP A 85 2.25 9.94 3.57
C TRP A 85 2.17 10.02 2.05
N VAL A 86 1.29 10.90 1.57
CA VAL A 86 1.16 11.35 0.18
C VAL A 86 1.55 12.83 0.12
N ASP A 87 2.26 13.25 -0.92
CA ASP A 87 2.69 14.62 -1.16
C ASP A 87 2.30 15.02 -2.58
N ALA A 88 1.18 15.73 -2.70
CA ALA A 88 0.66 16.27 -3.94
C ALA A 88 1.09 17.75 -4.07
N GLY A 89 2.03 18.01 -4.99
CA GLY A 89 2.75 19.27 -5.13
C GLY A 89 1.83 20.46 -5.42
N GLY A 90 1.42 21.15 -4.36
CA GLY A 90 0.45 22.24 -4.41
C GLY A 90 -0.39 22.39 -3.14
N HIS A 91 -0.53 21.32 -2.35
CA HIS A 91 -1.54 21.23 -1.29
C HIS A 91 -0.92 21.00 0.09
N GLY A 92 -0.08 21.95 0.54
CA GLY A 92 0.42 21.99 1.93
C GLY A 92 1.57 21.02 2.30
N GLY A 93 1.95 20.10 1.41
CA GLY A 93 3.10 19.20 1.59
C GLY A 93 2.67 17.75 1.90
N ARG A 94 3.34 17.11 2.86
CA ARG A 94 3.14 15.70 3.20
C ARG A 94 1.89 15.47 4.06
N CYS A 95 0.83 14.98 3.43
CA CYS A 95 -0.40 14.55 4.08
C CYS A 95 -0.26 13.11 4.61
N PRO A 96 -0.56 12.83 5.88
CA PRO A 96 -0.53 11.47 6.41
C PRO A 96 -1.64 10.61 5.79
N VAL A 97 -1.37 9.33 5.54
CA VAL A 97 -2.39 8.35 5.18
C VAL A 97 -3.20 7.99 6.43
N GLU A 98 -4.49 8.27 6.41
CA GLU A 98 -5.44 8.01 7.50
C GLU A 98 -5.89 6.54 7.51
N ARG A 99 -6.11 5.98 6.30
CA ARG A 99 -6.42 4.57 6.07
C ARG A 99 -5.87 4.16 4.71
N GLY A 100 -4.98 3.18 4.68
CA GLY A 100 -4.40 2.67 3.45
C GLY A 100 -4.49 1.15 3.35
N THR A 101 -4.86 0.64 2.18
CA THR A 101 -4.75 -0.78 1.82
C THR A 101 -3.85 -0.96 0.61
N PHE A 102 -3.21 -2.13 0.56
CA PHE A 102 -2.43 -2.62 -0.57
C PHE A 102 -2.82 -4.08 -0.82
N ASN A 103 -3.01 -4.45 -2.09
CA ASN A 103 -3.32 -5.81 -2.49
C ASN A 103 -2.26 -6.30 -3.48
N LEU A 104 -1.67 -7.47 -3.22
CA LEU A 104 -0.58 -8.02 -4.03
C LEU A 104 -1.08 -9.07 -5.03
N PHE A 105 -0.80 -8.89 -6.31
CA PHE A 105 -1.13 -9.84 -7.39
C PHE A 105 -2.60 -10.33 -7.39
N VAL A 106 -3.57 -9.45 -7.16
CA VAL A 106 -4.98 -9.83 -7.27
C VAL A 106 -5.39 -10.07 -8.72
N ALA A 107 -6.23 -11.07 -8.95
CA ALA A 107 -6.80 -11.35 -10.27
C ALA A 107 -7.75 -10.22 -10.72
N ASP A 108 -7.78 -9.97 -12.03
CA ASP A 108 -8.54 -8.85 -12.62
C ASP A 108 -9.38 -9.30 -13.82
N GLY A 109 -10.16 -10.36 -13.60
CA GLY A 109 -11.09 -10.96 -14.57
C GLY A 109 -10.44 -11.75 -15.71
N ALA A 110 -9.27 -11.32 -16.19
CA ALA A 110 -8.47 -11.99 -17.21
C ALA A 110 -7.42 -12.92 -16.56
N GLN A 111 -7.18 -14.09 -17.17
CA GLN A 111 -6.28 -15.12 -16.62
C GLN A 111 -4.80 -14.68 -16.63
N ASP A 112 -4.44 -13.83 -17.58
CA ASP A 112 -3.11 -13.32 -17.93
C ASP A 112 -2.77 -11.95 -17.31
N ARG A 113 -3.66 -11.42 -16.45
CA ARG A 113 -3.45 -10.13 -15.75
C ARG A 113 -3.54 -10.31 -14.23
N ARG A 114 -2.53 -9.79 -13.54
CA ARG A 114 -2.56 -9.55 -12.09
C ARG A 114 -2.42 -8.04 -11.84
N LEU A 115 -3.04 -7.55 -10.77
CA LEU A 115 -2.87 -6.16 -10.32
C LEU A 115 -2.18 -6.11 -8.96
N MET A 116 -1.32 -5.11 -8.76
CA MET A 116 -1.00 -4.63 -7.41
C MET A 116 -1.82 -3.37 -7.15
N LYS A 117 -2.81 -3.43 -6.27
CA LYS A 117 -3.72 -2.30 -5.99
C LYS A 117 -3.29 -1.54 -4.75
N TYR A 118 -3.53 -0.23 -4.75
CA TYR A 118 -3.27 0.70 -3.66
C TYR A 118 -4.50 1.56 -3.48
N ARG A 119 -4.99 1.72 -2.25
CA ARG A 119 -6.03 2.71 -1.94
C ARG A 119 -5.69 3.45 -0.66
N LEU A 120 -5.44 4.75 -0.76
CA LEU A 120 -4.92 5.58 0.32
C LEU A 120 -5.88 6.74 0.58
N PHE A 121 -6.44 6.79 1.78
CA PHE A 121 -7.29 7.89 2.24
C PHE A 121 -6.43 8.90 2.98
N TYR A 122 -6.56 10.17 2.63
CA TYR A 122 -5.82 11.27 3.25
C TYR A 122 -6.59 12.59 3.11
N THR A 123 -6.42 13.49 4.08
CA THR A 123 -6.87 14.88 3.96
C THR A 123 -5.73 15.74 3.39
N ASP A 124 -6.03 16.51 2.34
CA ASP A 124 -5.07 17.42 1.69
C ASP A 124 -4.82 18.70 2.52
N GLY A 125 -3.80 19.48 2.17
CA GLY A 125 -3.47 20.73 2.88
C GLY A 125 -4.50 21.86 2.74
N GLU A 126 -5.63 21.64 2.05
CA GLU A 126 -6.79 22.54 2.00
C GLU A 126 -7.99 21.95 2.79
N ASP A 127 -7.74 20.99 3.69
CA ASP A 127 -8.71 20.29 4.54
C ASP A 127 -9.75 19.45 3.76
N ARG A 128 -9.42 19.05 2.52
CA ARG A 128 -10.30 18.24 1.68
C ARG A 128 -9.90 16.77 1.74
N ARG A 129 -10.88 15.90 1.96
CA ARG A 129 -10.70 14.44 1.89
C ARG A 129 -10.38 14.01 0.48
N ARG A 130 -9.39 13.15 0.31
CA ARG A 130 -8.92 12.65 -0.98
C ARG A 130 -8.63 11.15 -0.91
N THR A 131 -8.82 10.48 -2.03
CA THR A 131 -8.42 9.08 -2.20
C THR A 131 -7.41 8.99 -3.32
N LEU A 132 -6.20 8.50 -3.03
CA LEU A 132 -5.30 8.02 -4.08
C LEU A 132 -5.65 6.55 -4.35
N SER A 133 -6.28 6.30 -5.49
CA SER A 133 -6.41 4.96 -6.06
C SER A 133 -5.23 4.74 -7.01
N GLY A 134 -4.57 3.59 -6.90
CA GLY A 134 -3.41 3.26 -7.73
C GLY A 134 -3.37 1.78 -8.09
N HIS A 135 -2.92 1.46 -9.30
CA HIS A 135 -2.68 0.08 -9.69
C HIS A 135 -1.41 -0.08 -10.54
N LYS A 136 -0.66 -1.14 -10.28
CA LYS A 136 0.40 -1.64 -11.17
C LYS A 136 -0.18 -2.77 -12.01
N ASN A 137 0.03 -2.70 -13.32
CA ASN A 137 -0.38 -3.75 -14.24
C ASN A 137 0.75 -4.77 -14.38
N VAL A 138 0.50 -6.02 -13.98
CA VAL A 138 1.44 -7.13 -14.11
C VAL A 138 0.87 -8.04 -15.20
N LEU A 139 1.38 -7.89 -16.43
CA LEU A 139 0.82 -8.52 -17.63
C LEU A 139 1.69 -9.69 -18.08
N HIS A 140 1.04 -10.73 -18.61
CA HIS A 140 1.78 -11.87 -19.14
C HIS A 140 2.76 -11.47 -20.25
N GLY A 141 3.99 -11.97 -20.21
CA GLY A 141 5.02 -11.63 -21.18
C GLY A 141 6.43 -12.08 -20.80
N PRO A 142 7.46 -11.76 -21.60
CA PRO A 142 8.82 -12.19 -21.32
C PRO A 142 9.36 -11.60 -20.00
N PRO A 143 10.32 -12.24 -19.31
CA PRO A 143 10.92 -11.74 -18.06
C PRO A 143 11.46 -10.31 -18.10
N THR A 144 11.73 -9.75 -19.28
CA THR A 144 12.09 -8.34 -19.47
C THR A 144 10.95 -7.36 -19.13
N ARG A 145 9.70 -7.83 -19.04
CA ARG A 145 8.51 -7.06 -18.62
C ARG A 145 8.34 -6.94 -17.11
N ILE A 146 8.89 -7.88 -16.31
CA ILE A 146 8.85 -7.82 -14.83
C ILE A 146 9.23 -6.42 -14.34
N TRP A 147 10.27 -5.85 -14.94
CA TRP A 147 10.80 -4.57 -14.51
C TRP A 147 9.87 -3.36 -14.77
N PRO A 148 9.49 -3.02 -16.01
CA PRO A 148 8.57 -1.89 -16.26
C PRO A 148 7.21 -2.06 -15.57
N ASP A 149 6.68 -3.28 -15.50
CA ASP A 149 5.36 -3.58 -14.95
C ASP A 149 5.32 -3.42 -13.43
N THR A 150 6.36 -3.88 -12.70
CA THR A 150 6.47 -3.68 -11.24
C THR A 150 6.91 -2.27 -10.83
N SER A 151 7.46 -1.48 -11.76
CA SER A 151 7.99 -0.13 -11.49
C SER A 151 7.07 1.02 -11.89
N THR A 152 5.93 0.74 -12.53
CA THR A 152 4.97 1.74 -13.02
C THR A 152 3.64 1.62 -12.29
N LEU A 153 3.24 2.68 -11.59
CA LEU A 153 1.95 2.77 -10.89
C LEU A 153 1.07 3.82 -11.58
N TYR A 154 -0.05 3.40 -12.14
CA TYR A 154 -1.08 4.29 -12.66
C TYR A 154 -1.94 4.77 -11.51
N VAL A 155 -2.14 6.09 -11.37
CA VAL A 155 -2.86 6.68 -10.22
C VAL A 155 -3.99 7.61 -10.65
N ARG A 156 -5.02 7.65 -9.80
CA ARG A 156 -6.11 8.62 -9.78
C ARG A 156 -6.23 9.23 -8.39
N LEU A 157 -6.45 10.54 -8.34
CA LEU A 157 -6.87 11.25 -7.14
C LEU A 157 -8.38 11.49 -7.24
N LEU A 158 -9.15 10.93 -6.32
CA LEU A 158 -10.61 11.02 -6.26
C LEU A 158 -11.03 12.04 -5.19
N ASP A 159 -12.18 12.71 -5.40
CA ASP A 159 -12.79 13.55 -4.38
C ASP A 159 -13.41 12.68 -3.26
N GLY A 160 -13.16 13.03 -2.01
CA GLY A 160 -13.63 12.28 -0.85
C GLY A 160 -12.82 11.03 -0.49
N HIS A 161 -13.38 10.25 0.43
CA HIS A 161 -12.86 8.94 0.86
C HIS A 161 -13.73 7.85 0.23
N VAL A 162 -13.23 7.25 -0.85
CA VAL A 162 -13.97 6.41 -1.79
C VAL A 162 -13.54 4.95 -1.65
N GLY A 163 -14.46 4.04 -1.35
CA GLY A 163 -14.20 2.60 -1.33
C GLY A 163 -13.90 2.01 -2.71
N GLU A 164 -13.49 0.74 -2.77
CA GLU A 164 -13.28 0.06 -4.06
C GLU A 164 -14.59 -0.03 -4.85
N ASP A 165 -15.68 -0.43 -4.18
CA ASP A 165 -17.01 -0.59 -4.76
C ASP A 165 -17.67 0.72 -5.22
N GLU A 166 -17.07 1.87 -4.88
CA GLU A 166 -17.58 3.22 -5.17
C GLU A 166 -16.78 3.93 -6.27
N GLU A 167 -15.64 3.37 -6.70
CA GLU A 167 -14.67 4.05 -7.57
C GLU A 167 -15.20 4.35 -8.99
N ASP A 168 -16.04 3.47 -9.55
CA ASP A 168 -16.64 3.64 -10.89
C ASP A 168 -17.57 4.87 -10.99
N GLY A 169 -18.10 5.36 -9.86
CA GLY A 169 -18.96 6.53 -9.77
C GLY A 169 -18.31 7.77 -9.18
N ALA A 170 -17.01 7.73 -8.90
CA ALA A 170 -16.30 8.78 -8.15
C ALA A 170 -15.75 9.90 -9.04
N ASP A 171 -15.81 11.14 -8.54
CA ASP A 171 -15.24 12.30 -9.22
C ASP A 171 -13.70 12.24 -9.21
N VAL A 172 -13.10 12.05 -10.39
CA VAL A 172 -11.65 12.06 -10.57
C VAL A 172 -11.15 13.50 -10.67
N VAL A 173 -10.36 13.91 -9.67
CA VAL A 173 -9.78 15.26 -9.54
C VAL A 173 -8.50 15.40 -10.36
N ALA A 174 -7.70 14.33 -10.43
CA ALA A 174 -6.46 14.26 -11.21
C ALA A 174 -6.07 12.82 -11.53
N ALA A 175 -5.28 12.61 -12.58
CA ALA A 175 -4.70 11.31 -12.92
C ALA A 175 -3.27 11.45 -13.44
N GLY A 176 -2.48 10.38 -13.37
CA GLY A 176 -1.10 10.36 -13.86
C GLY A 176 -0.35 9.07 -13.52
N VAL A 177 0.98 9.10 -13.61
CA VAL A 177 1.84 7.94 -13.36
C VAL A 177 2.91 8.24 -12.31
N LEU A 178 3.10 7.29 -11.40
CA LEU A 178 4.23 7.28 -10.47
C LEU A 178 5.18 6.14 -10.81
N HIS A 179 6.47 6.39 -10.63
CA HIS A 179 7.53 5.40 -10.82
C HIS A 179 8.32 5.17 -9.53
N ILE A 180 8.83 3.95 -9.38
CA ILE A 180 9.90 3.60 -8.44
C ILE A 180 11.20 3.40 -9.24
N GLN A 181 12.33 3.88 -8.71
CA GLN A 181 13.61 3.67 -9.37
C GLN A 181 14.10 2.23 -9.21
N LEU A 182 14.81 1.71 -10.23
CA LEU A 182 15.30 0.33 -10.26
C LEU A 182 16.23 -0.04 -9.10
N THR A 183 17.05 0.91 -8.66
CA THR A 183 17.87 0.77 -7.46
C THR A 183 17.05 0.70 -6.17
N ASP A 184 15.84 1.25 -6.15
CA ASP A 184 15.00 1.35 -4.97
C ASP A 184 14.08 0.15 -4.78
N PHE A 185 13.69 -0.57 -5.83
CA PHE A 185 13.02 -1.88 -5.67
C PHE A 185 14.00 -2.95 -5.13
N ALA A 186 15.23 -3.01 -5.66
CA ALA A 186 16.26 -3.88 -5.11
C ALA A 186 16.61 -3.52 -3.65
N ARG A 187 16.58 -2.22 -3.30
CA ARG A 187 16.67 -1.75 -1.92
C ARG A 187 15.44 -2.12 -1.09
N GLN A 188 14.23 -2.03 -1.64
CA GLN A 188 12.98 -2.41 -1.00
C GLN A 188 12.99 -3.89 -0.60
N LEU A 189 13.55 -4.78 -1.44
CA LEU A 189 13.85 -6.18 -1.07
C LEU A 189 14.75 -6.30 0.18
N THR A 190 15.66 -5.34 0.44
CA THR A 190 16.44 -5.26 1.70
C THR A 190 15.70 -4.62 2.86
N THR A 191 14.57 -3.93 2.62
CA THR A 191 13.71 -3.36 3.67
C THR A 191 12.73 -4.36 4.26
N PHE A 192 12.61 -5.57 3.69
CA PHE A 192 11.74 -6.60 4.25
C PHE A 192 12.16 -6.94 5.68
N ARG A 193 11.23 -6.78 6.62
CA ARG A 193 11.38 -7.13 8.03
C ARG A 193 10.25 -8.04 8.43
N THR A 194 10.58 -9.04 9.22
CA THR A 194 9.61 -9.93 9.86
C THR A 194 9.65 -9.73 11.37
N SER A 195 8.49 -9.70 12.01
CA SER A 195 8.38 -9.61 13.47
C SER A 195 7.45 -10.69 13.99
N GLY A 196 7.98 -11.61 14.80
CA GLY A 196 7.25 -12.76 15.34
C GLY A 196 8.07 -14.05 15.28
N PRO A 197 7.45 -15.21 15.61
CA PRO A 197 8.07 -16.53 15.48
C PRO A 197 8.53 -16.82 14.04
N ASP A 198 9.59 -17.61 13.87
CA ASP A 198 10.03 -18.12 12.56
C ASP A 198 10.14 -17.05 11.43
N GLY A 199 10.57 -15.83 11.76
CA GLY A 199 10.64 -14.73 10.79
C GLY A 199 11.46 -15.06 9.53
N ALA A 200 12.53 -15.84 9.67
CA ALA A 200 13.31 -16.30 8.52
C ALA A 200 12.53 -17.27 7.61
N GLY A 201 11.77 -18.22 8.18
CA GLY A 201 10.87 -19.09 7.43
C GLY A 201 9.81 -18.28 6.69
N LYS A 202 9.13 -17.36 7.37
CA LYS A 202 8.08 -16.52 6.76
C LYS A 202 8.59 -15.59 5.65
N LEU A 203 9.82 -15.07 5.77
CA LEU A 203 10.45 -14.31 4.70
C LEU A 203 10.77 -15.20 3.48
N LEU A 204 11.20 -16.45 3.69
CA LEU A 204 11.39 -17.43 2.61
C LEU A 204 10.06 -17.86 1.99
N ASP A 205 9.00 -18.01 2.78
CA ASP A 205 7.65 -18.37 2.30
C ASP A 205 7.09 -17.28 1.39
N PHE A 206 7.16 -16.01 1.83
CA PHE A 206 6.82 -14.86 1.00
C PHE A 206 7.69 -14.78 -0.26
N GLY A 207 9.01 -15.00 -0.13
CA GLY A 207 9.93 -14.99 -1.28
C GLY A 207 9.59 -16.04 -2.34
N ARG A 208 9.18 -17.25 -1.92
CA ARG A 208 8.73 -18.31 -2.83
C ARG A 208 7.38 -17.98 -3.47
N PHE A 209 6.42 -17.43 -2.72
CA PHE A 209 5.14 -16.95 -3.26
C PHE A 209 5.35 -15.85 -4.31
N PHE A 210 6.11 -14.82 -3.99
CA PHE A 210 6.38 -13.68 -4.89
C PHE A 210 7.09 -14.13 -6.17
N ALA A 211 8.05 -15.05 -6.07
CA ALA A 211 8.69 -15.65 -7.24
C ALA A 211 7.74 -16.57 -8.03
N GLY A 212 6.80 -17.23 -7.37
CA GLY A 212 5.75 -18.04 -7.99
C GLY A 212 4.79 -17.22 -8.85
N GLU A 213 4.20 -16.16 -8.30
CA GLU A 213 3.33 -15.22 -9.04
C GLU A 213 4.08 -14.60 -10.24
N LEU A 214 5.35 -14.22 -10.06
CA LEU A 214 6.17 -13.77 -11.19
C LEU A 214 6.46 -14.88 -12.21
N TRP A 215 6.51 -16.14 -11.83
CA TRP A 215 6.68 -17.25 -12.78
C TRP A 215 5.37 -17.60 -13.50
N GLU A 216 4.20 -17.47 -12.86
CA GLU A 216 2.91 -17.61 -13.55
C GLU A 216 2.72 -16.52 -14.62
N VAL A 217 3.14 -15.28 -14.33
CA VAL A 217 2.95 -14.15 -15.26
C VAL A 217 4.10 -14.03 -16.26
N TYR A 218 5.35 -14.37 -15.92
CA TYR A 218 6.51 -14.15 -16.81
C TYR A 218 7.32 -15.40 -17.14
N GLY A 219 6.84 -16.58 -16.75
CA GLY A 219 7.41 -17.86 -17.16
C GLY A 219 7.35 -18.03 -18.69
N PRO A 220 8.27 -18.81 -19.29
CA PRO A 220 8.19 -19.14 -20.70
C PRO A 220 6.90 -19.93 -20.99
N ASP A 221 6.24 -19.61 -22.11
CA ASP A 221 5.11 -20.41 -22.62
C ASP A 221 5.48 -21.91 -22.66
N PRO A 222 4.59 -22.81 -22.19
CA PRO A 222 4.73 -24.24 -22.45
C PRO A 222 4.44 -24.49 -23.94
N GLY A 223 5.51 -24.47 -24.75
CA GLY A 223 5.46 -24.71 -26.20
C GLY A 223 5.19 -26.14 -26.62
#